data_AF-L7CDT2-F1
#
_entry.id   AF-L7CDT2-F1
#
_cell.length_a   1.000
_cell.length_b   1.000
_cell.length_c   1.000
_cell.angle_alpha   90.00
_cell.angle_beta   90.00
_cell.angle_gamma   90.00
#
_symmetry.space_group_name_H-M   'P 1'
#
loop_
_entity.id
_entity.type
_entity.pdbx_description
1 polymer ?
#
loop_
_entity_poly.entity_id
_entity_poly.type
_entity_poly.pdbx_seq_one_letter_code
_entity_poly.pdbx_strand_id
1 'polypeptide(L)' 'MQPDDVLLVESSTDPDSINRRATVLADGVITLPAVGNMPVSGKSLPAVDQALTKAYQKSHANPGIQVYRADVSAPHDW' A
#
# COMPACT_ATOMS: atom_id res chain seq x y z
N MET A 1 -8.16 7.38 -4.25
CA MET A 1 -8.58 6.02 -3.88
C MET A 1 -10.01 6.09 -3.38
N GLN A 2 -10.79 5.06 -3.64
CA GLN A 2 -12.19 4.95 -3.21
C GLN A 2 -12.34 3.78 -2.22
N PRO A 3 -13.37 3.77 -1.36
CA PRO A 3 -13.72 2.58 -0.59
C PRO A 3 -13.84 1.34 -1.49
N ASP A 4 -13.48 0.19 -0.95
CA ASP A 4 -13.42 -1.10 -1.64
C ASP A 4 -12.34 -1.23 -2.74
N ASP A 5 -11.60 -0.15 -3.07
CA ASP A 5 -10.36 -0.29 -3.86
C ASP A 5 -9.40 -1.23 -3.12
N VAL A 6 -8.83 -2.19 -3.84
CA VAL A 6 -7.74 -3.03 -3.34
C VAL A 6 -6.42 -2.49 -3.86
N LEU A 7 -5.51 -2.18 -2.95
CA LEU A 7 -4.16 -1.73 -3.28
C LEU A 7 -3.18 -2.88 -3.09
N LEU A 8 -2.33 -3.11 -4.08
CA LEU A 8 -1.16 -3.95 -3.93
C LEU A 8 0.01 -3.04 -3.53
N VAL A 9 0.56 -3.28 -2.35
CA VAL A 9 1.75 -2.62 -1.85
C VAL A 9 2.90 -3.60 -2.03
N GLU A 10 3.91 -3.20 -2.78
CA GLU A 10 5.08 -4.02 -3.06
C GLU A 10 6.36 -3.30 -2.65
N SER A 11 7.38 -4.08 -2.29
CA SER A 11 8.74 -3.61 -2.02
C SER A 11 9.70 -4.37 -2.93
N SER A 12 10.57 -3.61 -3.58
CA SER A 12 11.69 -4.17 -4.35
C SER A 12 12.86 -4.62 -3.48
N THR A 13 12.89 -4.24 -2.20
CA THR A 13 14.03 -4.46 -1.30
C THR A 13 13.70 -5.37 -0.13
N ASP A 14 12.44 -5.47 0.26
CA ASP A 14 11.96 -6.31 1.37
C ASP A 14 10.55 -6.86 1.06
N PRO A 15 10.43 -7.71 0.01
CA PRO A 15 9.14 -8.21 -0.43
C PRO A 15 8.46 -9.07 0.65
N ASP A 16 9.20 -9.87 1.40
CA ASP A 16 8.66 -10.77 2.42
C ASP A 16 7.99 -10.00 3.59
N SER A 17 8.56 -8.86 3.99
CA SER A 17 8.05 -8.09 5.13
C SER A 17 6.99 -7.05 4.73
N ILE A 18 6.97 -6.63 3.46
CA ILE A 18 6.15 -5.52 3.00
C ILE A 18 5.03 -5.95 2.06
N ASN A 19 5.27 -6.87 1.12
CA ASN A 19 4.31 -7.15 0.05
C ASN A 19 2.97 -7.60 0.62
N ARG A 20 1.89 -6.95 0.17
CA ARG A 20 0.52 -7.30 0.57
C ARG A 20 -0.54 -6.58 -0.22
N ARG A 21 -1.74 -7.14 -0.15
CA ARG A 21 -2.98 -6.49 -0.54
C ARG A 21 -3.55 -5.74 0.67
N ALA A 22 -3.96 -4.50 0.46
CA ALA A 22 -4.63 -3.67 1.44
C ALA A 22 -5.91 -3.09 0.84
N THR A 23 -7.04 -3.37 1.48
CA THR A 23 -8.34 -2.84 1.07
C THR A 23 -8.54 -1.46 1.67
N VAL A 24 -9.03 -0.52 0.87
CA VAL A 24 -9.47 0.79 1.35
C VAL A 24 -10.81 0.62 2.07
N LEU A 25 -10.80 0.87 3.38
CA LEU A 25 -11.97 0.76 4.23
C LEU A 25 -12.98 1.88 3.95
N ALA A 26 -14.20 1.74 4.49
CA ALA A 26 -15.31 2.68 4.28
C ALA A 26 -15.01 4.11 4.75
N ASP A 27 -14.16 4.27 5.77
CA ASP A 27 -13.66 5.55 6.28
C ASP A 27 -12.52 6.14 5.44
N GLY A 28 -12.07 5.44 4.39
CA GLY A 28 -11.08 5.91 3.46
C GLY A 28 -9.63 5.65 3.86
N VAL A 29 -9.39 4.75 4.81
CA VAL A 29 -8.04 4.36 5.26
C VAL A 29 -7.66 2.96 4.78
N ILE A 30 -6.37 2.70 4.68
CA ILE A 30 -5.82 1.34 4.65
C ILE A 30 -5.15 1.04 5.99
N THR A 31 -5.09 -0.23 6.37
CA THR A 31 -4.38 -0.68 7.59
C THR A 31 -3.20 -1.54 7.20
N LEU A 32 -2.01 -1.19 7.68
CA LEU A 32 -0.77 -1.91 7.40
C LEU A 32 -0.05 -2.22 8.72
N PRO A 33 0.44 -3.47 8.96
CA PRO A 33 1.10 -3.86 10.20
C PRO A 33 2.23 -2.94 10.68
N ALA A 34 3.10 -2.48 9.78
CA ALA A 34 4.28 -1.67 10.14
C ALA A 34 4.00 -0.15 10.21
N VAL A 35 2.93 0.31 9.54
CA VAL A 35 2.61 1.74 9.37
C VAL A 35 1.39 2.16 10.19
N GLY A 36 0.50 1.21 10.52
CA GLY A 36 -0.80 1.46 11.11
C GLY A 36 -1.84 1.90 10.07
N ASN A 37 -2.82 2.68 10.52
CA ASN A 37 -3.87 3.24 9.68
C ASN A 37 -3.34 4.42 8.87
N MET A 38 -3.49 4.37 7.54
CA MET A 38 -3.09 5.45 6.65
C MET A 38 -4.27 5.94 5.81
N PRO A 39 -4.62 7.25 5.85
CA PRO A 39 -5.69 7.80 5.03
C PRO A 39 -5.25 7.87 3.56
N VAL A 40 -6.04 7.28 2.67
CA VAL A 40 -5.78 7.22 1.23
C VAL A 40 -6.92 7.76 0.36
N SER A 41 -8.10 7.98 0.95
CA SER A 41 -9.23 8.56 0.24
C SER A 41 -8.88 9.93 -0.36
N GLY A 42 -9.34 10.15 -1.59
CA GLY A 42 -9.01 11.36 -2.36
C GLY A 42 -7.55 11.44 -2.87
N LYS A 43 -6.64 10.56 -2.45
CA LYS A 43 -5.25 10.53 -2.98
C LYS A 43 -5.14 9.75 -4.29
N SER A 44 -4.24 10.19 -5.16
CA SER A 44 -3.81 9.43 -6.34
C SER A 44 -2.81 8.32 -5.94
N LEU A 45 -2.63 7.29 -6.78
CA LEU A 45 -1.64 6.22 -6.54
C LEU A 45 -0.24 6.76 -6.22
N PRO A 46 0.37 7.69 -7.00
CA PRO A 46 1.69 8.22 -6.68
C PRO A 46 1.74 8.99 -5.34
N ALA A 47 0.64 9.61 -4.92
CA ALA A 47 0.58 10.26 -3.61
C ALA A 47 0.51 9.24 -2.45
N VAL A 48 -0.16 8.09 -2.67
CA VAL A 48 -0.18 6.98 -1.70
C VAL A 48 1.18 6.32 -1.61
N ASP A 49 1.82 6.07 -2.76
CA ASP A 49 3.18 5.53 -2.86
C ASP A 49 4.21 6.36 -2.07
N GLN A 50 4.24 7.67 -2.31
CA GLN A 50 5.15 8.57 -1.61
C GLN A 50 4.87 8.61 -0.10
N ALA A 51 3.60 8.52 0.31
CA ALA A 51 3.22 8.50 1.72
C ALA A 51 3.66 7.20 2.40
N LEU A 52 3.48 6.05 1.75
CA LEU A 52 3.94 4.76 2.27
C LEU A 52 5.45 4.67 2.32
N THR A 53 6.15 5.12 1.29
CA THR A 53 7.62 5.18 1.28
C THR A 53 8.13 5.92 2.52
N LYS A 54 7.58 7.10 2.81
CA LYS A 54 7.94 7.89 4.01
C LYS A 54 7.58 7.19 5.32
N ALA A 55 6.48 6.45 5.35
CA ALA A 55 6.05 5.75 6.54
C ALA A 55 6.95 4.55 6.85
N TYR A 56 7.27 3.73 5.85
CA TYR A 56 8.16 2.58 5.98
C TYR A 56 9.63 2.98 6.22
N GLN A 57 10.06 4.17 5.77
CA GLN A 57 11.40 4.68 6.04
C GLN A 57 11.74 4.82 7.54
N LYS A 58 10.73 4.87 8.41
CA LYS A 58 10.93 4.90 9.87
C LYS A 58 11.46 3.57 10.41
N SER A 59 11.16 2.46 9.75
CA SER A 59 11.56 1.12 10.16
C SER A 59 12.56 0.47 9.21
N HIS A 60 12.63 0.89 7.95
CA HIS A 60 13.45 0.26 6.90
C HIS A 60 14.23 1.34 6.13
N ALA A 61 15.55 1.19 6.02
CA ALA A 61 16.41 2.26 5.48
C ALA A 61 16.13 2.62 4.01
N ASN A 62 15.73 1.64 3.19
CA ASN A 62 15.37 1.84 1.79
C ASN A 62 14.26 0.87 1.37
N PRO A 63 12.98 1.20 1.60
CA PRO A 63 11.89 0.25 1.44
C PRO A 63 11.43 0.03 -0.01
N GLY A 64 11.88 0.86 -0.97
CA GLY A 64 11.61 0.65 -2.40
C GLY A 64 10.14 0.37 -2.74
N ILE A 65 9.21 1.10 -2.12
CA ILE A 65 7.77 0.86 -2.20
C ILE A 65 7.24 1.19 -3.59
N GLN A 66 6.34 0.34 -4.10
CA GLN A 66 5.47 0.63 -5.24
C GLN A 66 4.02 0.28 -4.89
N VAL A 67 3.08 1.09 -5.36
CA VAL A 67 1.63 0.90 -5.12
C VAL A 67 0.86 0.80 -6.41
N TYR A 68 0.08 -0.28 -6.53
CA TYR A 68 -0.81 -0.53 -7.65
C TYR A 68 -2.24 -0.66 -7.17
N ARG A 69 -3.20 -0.35 -8.04
CA ARG A 69 -4.56 -0.80 -7.85
C ARG A 69 -4.64 -2.24 -8.36
N ALA A 70 -5.03 -3.16 -7.49
CA ALA A 70 -5.27 -4.53 -7.91
C ALA A 70 -6.51 -4.53 -8.80
N ASP A 71 -6.34 -4.89 -10.07
CA ASP A 71 -7.48 -5.20 -10.92
C ASP A 71 -8.17 -6.45 -10.38
N VAL A 72 -9.50 -6.47 -10.37
CA VAL A 72 -10.30 -7.59 -9.83
C VAL A 72 -10.08 -8.89 -10.62
N SER A 73 -9.39 -8.83 -11.77
CA SER A 73 -9.25 -9.93 -12.74
C SER A 73 -7.90 -10.64 -12.76
N ALA A 74 -6.87 -10.14 -12.06
CA ALA A 74 -5.55 -10.75 -12.08
C ALA A 74 -5.30 -11.57 -10.80
N PRO A 75 -5.27 -12.92 -10.89
CA PRO A 75 -4.61 -13.70 -9.86
C PRO A 75 -3.13 -13.31 -9.89
N HIS A 76 -2.68 -12.60 -8.86
CA HIS A 76 -1.25 -12.50 -8.58
C HIS A 76 -0.95 -13.71 -7.69
N ASP A 77 -0.60 -14.82 -8.33
CA ASP A 77 -0.08 -16.02 -7.68
C ASP A 77 1.17 -15.62 -6.89
N TRP A 78 1.07 -15.65 -5.57
CA TRP A 78 2.18 -15.55 -4.63
C TRP A 78 2.35 -16.88 -3.91
#